data_AF-A0A6V7I8Q8-F1
#
_entry.id   AF-A0A6V7I8Q8-F1
#
_cell.length_a   1.000
_cell.length_b   1.000
_cell.length_c   1.000
_cell.angle_alpha   90.00
_cell.angle_beta   90.00
_cell.angle_gamma   90.00
#
_symmetry.space_group_name_H-M   'P 1'
#
loop_
_entity.id
_entity.type
_entity.pdbx_description
1 polymer ?
#
loop_
_entity_poly.entity_id
_entity_poly.type
_entity_poly.pdbx_seq_one_letter_code
_entity_poly.pdbx_strand_id
1 'polypeptide(L)'
;RRSRKSGRIISPKLKIGDPCYDEDVLCDPKNREAIASNIKCRKGIGNIDKVLELSSMAQKNGEKSQLAKELNKIPNFTFPRVFQYGIEGEVKKKHEGYRAKHHIFKYKSFQDLSKSLKLLRMKNLGPITSDKSYILFGDIAQLEQALVQYALRKIMDYGFKLISVPDILPSRTIERCGIQEDCERTLIYSLDNFYGDQLSLSGTAEMSLATKLINSNIKVDHLPLKLAAVSRCFRAEISNSTGEQGIY
;
A
#
# COMPACT_ATOMS: atom_id res chain seq x y z
N ARG A 1 -7.19 -27.81 -42.56
CA ARG A 1 -7.47 -27.32 -41.19
C ARG A 1 -6.70 -26.02 -41.00
N ARG A 2 -7.39 -24.88 -40.85
CA ARG A 2 -6.80 -23.53 -40.85
C ARG A 2 -5.76 -23.35 -39.74
N SER A 3 -4.56 -22.95 -40.14
CA SER A 3 -3.53 -22.34 -39.30
C SER A 3 -4.10 -21.10 -38.61
N ARG A 4 -4.33 -21.18 -37.30
CA ARG A 4 -4.47 -19.99 -36.46
C ARG A 4 -3.07 -19.57 -36.05
N LYS A 5 -2.48 -18.63 -36.80
CA LYS A 5 -1.46 -17.74 -36.24
C LYS A 5 -2.09 -17.10 -35.00
N SER A 6 -1.68 -17.54 -33.82
CA SER A 6 -1.98 -16.82 -32.59
C SER A 6 -1.24 -15.50 -32.68
N GLY A 7 -1.90 -14.46 -33.18
CA GLY A 7 -1.43 -13.10 -32.99
C GLY A 7 -1.19 -12.96 -31.50
N ARG A 8 0.06 -12.65 -31.11
CA ARG A 8 0.33 -12.09 -29.78
C ARG A 8 -0.68 -10.97 -29.63
N ILE A 9 -1.64 -11.13 -28.72
CA ILE A 9 -2.46 -10.02 -28.27
C ILE A 9 -1.44 -9.12 -27.58
N ILE A 10 -0.90 -8.16 -28.31
CA ILE A 10 -0.15 -7.05 -27.75
C ILE A 10 -1.24 -6.25 -27.02
N SER A 11 -1.53 -6.66 -25.79
CA SER A 11 -2.37 -5.88 -24.89
C SER A 11 -1.78 -4.47 -24.88
N PRO A 12 -2.55 -3.42 -25.17
CA PRO A 12 -2.01 -2.08 -25.14
C PRO A 12 -1.41 -1.85 -23.74
N LYS A 13 -0.10 -1.57 -23.67
CA LYS A 13 0.56 -1.18 -22.42
C LYS A 13 -0.32 -0.11 -21.78
N LEU A 14 -0.68 -0.30 -20.50
CA LEU A 14 -1.55 0.62 -19.77
C LEU A 14 -0.99 2.04 -19.89
N LYS A 15 -1.69 2.92 -20.60
CA LYS A 15 -1.30 4.32 -20.74
C LYS A 15 -1.74 5.06 -19.50
N ILE A 16 -0.83 5.22 -18.54
CA ILE A 16 -1.05 6.05 -17.36
C ILE A 16 -0.78 7.49 -17.77
N GLY A 17 -1.77 8.37 -17.61
CA GLY A 17 -1.62 9.80 -17.86
C GLY A 17 -0.62 10.47 -16.92
N ASP A 18 -0.29 11.71 -17.24
CA ASP A 18 0.44 12.56 -16.30
C ASP A 18 -0.44 12.87 -15.09
N PRO A 19 0.16 12.99 -13.90
CA PRO A 19 -0.61 13.30 -12.69
C PRO A 19 -1.18 14.72 -12.82
N CYS A 20 -2.44 14.87 -12.45
CA CYS A 20 -3.09 16.18 -12.38
C CYS A 20 -2.91 16.71 -10.96
N TYR A 21 -2.08 17.74 -10.80
CA TYR A 21 -1.88 18.42 -9.53
C TYR A 21 -2.83 19.60 -9.43
N ASP A 22 -3.23 19.94 -8.19
CA ASP A 22 -3.94 21.18 -7.90
C ASP A 22 -2.94 22.35 -7.92
N GLU A 23 -2.49 22.74 -9.12
CA GLU A 23 -1.50 23.79 -9.29
C GLU A 23 -2.01 25.15 -8.80
N ASP A 24 -3.33 25.40 -8.87
CA ASP A 24 -3.94 26.63 -8.36
C ASP A 24 -3.70 26.80 -6.86
N VAL A 25 -3.75 25.71 -6.10
CA VAL A 25 -3.47 25.73 -4.65
C VAL A 25 -1.97 25.61 -4.39
N LEU A 26 -1.28 24.69 -5.05
CA LEU A 26 0.12 24.33 -4.73
C LEU A 26 1.14 25.34 -5.24
N CYS A 27 0.82 26.11 -6.27
CA CYS A 27 1.68 27.15 -6.82
C CYS A 27 1.34 28.57 -6.34
N ASP A 28 0.28 28.77 -5.55
CA ASP A 28 -0.06 30.07 -4.99
C ASP A 28 0.80 30.37 -3.74
N PRO A 29 1.64 31.43 -3.75
CA PRO A 29 2.44 31.83 -2.59
C PRO A 29 1.63 32.06 -1.31
N LYS A 30 0.34 32.41 -1.40
CA LYS A 30 -0.53 32.61 -0.24
C LYS A 30 -0.71 31.33 0.59
N ASN A 31 -0.63 30.16 -0.05
CA ASN A 31 -0.80 28.87 0.61
C ASN A 31 0.49 28.31 1.20
N ARG A 32 1.63 28.99 0.98
CA ARG A 32 2.97 28.52 1.35
C ARG A 32 3.06 28.07 2.81
N GLU A 33 2.63 28.91 3.75
CA GLU A 33 2.74 28.61 5.19
C GLU A 33 1.90 27.40 5.59
N ALA A 34 0.68 27.30 5.07
CA ALA A 34 -0.21 26.18 5.34
C ALA A 34 0.37 24.86 4.79
N ILE A 35 0.92 24.88 3.57
CA ILE A 35 1.55 23.70 2.95
C ILE A 35 2.83 23.32 3.70
N ALA A 36 3.68 24.28 4.05
CA ALA A 36 4.91 24.03 4.83
C ALA A 36 4.59 23.39 6.18
N SER A 37 3.57 23.89 6.88
CA SER A 37 3.10 23.32 8.15
C SER A 37 2.57 21.88 7.96
N ASN A 38 1.79 21.65 6.90
CA ASN A 38 1.28 20.31 6.55
C ASN A 38 2.42 19.32 6.26
N ILE A 39 3.42 19.72 5.46
CA ILE A 39 4.60 18.90 5.16
C ILE A 39 5.30 18.50 6.46
N LYS A 40 5.57 19.46 7.34
CA LYS A 40 6.24 19.22 8.63
C LYS A 40 5.41 18.27 9.51
N CYS A 41 4.11 18.48 9.60
CA CYS A 41 3.21 17.63 10.39
C CYS A 41 3.22 16.17 9.90
N ARG A 42 3.22 15.98 8.58
CA ARG A 42 3.24 14.65 7.95
C ARG A 42 4.63 14.02 7.88
N LYS A 43 5.69 14.72 8.35
CA LYS A 43 7.09 14.32 8.17
C LYS A 43 7.44 14.05 6.69
N GLY A 44 6.82 14.81 5.79
CA GLY A 44 7.03 14.67 4.35
C GLY A 44 8.36 15.27 3.90
N ILE A 45 8.85 14.81 2.75
CA ILE A 45 10.09 15.27 2.12
C ILE A 45 9.89 16.45 1.14
N GLY A 46 8.64 16.89 0.96
CA GLY A 46 8.29 17.95 0.02
C GLY A 46 8.93 19.30 0.36
N ASN A 47 9.20 20.10 -0.67
CA ASN A 47 9.77 21.44 -0.52
C ASN A 47 8.90 22.46 -1.27
N ILE A 48 8.05 23.18 -0.52
CA ILE A 48 7.13 24.17 -1.10
C ILE A 48 7.86 25.39 -1.68
N ASP A 49 8.98 25.80 -1.10
CA ASP A 49 9.78 26.93 -1.63
C ASP A 49 10.28 26.64 -3.03
N LYS A 50 10.79 25.42 -3.22
CA LYS A 50 11.26 24.95 -4.53
C LYS A 50 10.12 24.82 -5.53
N VAL A 51 8.92 24.42 -5.10
CA VAL A 51 7.74 24.39 -5.97
C VAL A 51 7.38 25.80 -6.45
N LEU A 52 7.36 26.79 -5.56
CA LEU A 52 7.04 28.17 -5.92
C LEU A 52 8.09 28.81 -6.84
N GLU A 53 9.37 28.52 -6.59
CA GLU A 53 10.48 28.93 -7.45
C GLU A 53 10.33 28.33 -8.86
N LEU A 54 10.16 27.01 -8.94
CA LEU A 54 10.02 26.30 -10.22
C LEU A 54 8.74 26.69 -10.96
N SER A 55 7.65 26.99 -10.26
CA SER A 55 6.41 27.49 -10.88
C SER A 55 6.65 28.84 -11.56
N SER A 56 7.34 29.76 -10.88
CA SER A 56 7.71 31.06 -11.44
C SER A 56 8.65 30.95 -12.65
N MET A 57 9.56 29.97 -12.63
CA MET A 57 10.46 29.69 -13.76
C MET A 57 9.75 28.97 -14.92
N ALA A 58 8.85 28.03 -14.64
CA ALA A 58 8.10 27.30 -15.66
C ALA A 58 7.18 28.22 -16.47
N GLN A 59 6.62 29.25 -15.84
CA GLN A 59 5.88 30.31 -16.55
C GLN A 59 6.75 31.09 -17.55
N LYS A 60 8.07 31.20 -17.29
CA LYS A 60 9.02 31.92 -18.15
C LYS A 60 9.67 31.04 -19.23
N ASN A 61 10.06 29.81 -18.86
CA ASN A 61 10.95 28.96 -19.67
C ASN A 61 10.33 27.61 -20.09
N GLY A 62 9.14 27.25 -19.61
CA GLY A 62 8.43 26.02 -20.00
C GLY A 62 8.92 24.71 -19.35
N GLU A 63 9.77 24.76 -18.32
CA GLU A 63 10.32 23.57 -17.64
C GLU A 63 9.31 22.87 -16.70
N LYS A 64 8.31 22.19 -17.26
CA LYS A 64 7.26 21.49 -16.48
C LYS A 64 7.71 20.20 -15.79
N SER A 65 8.75 19.53 -16.31
CA SER A 65 9.18 18.21 -15.82
C SER A 65 9.73 18.26 -14.39
N GLN A 66 10.51 19.29 -14.06
CA GLN A 66 11.11 19.43 -12.75
C GLN A 66 10.08 19.88 -11.70
N LEU A 67 9.16 20.78 -12.08
CA LEU A 67 8.02 21.17 -11.26
C LEU A 67 7.16 19.94 -10.88
N ALA A 68 6.80 19.10 -11.87
CA ALA A 68 6.00 17.90 -11.63
C ALA A 68 6.66 16.90 -10.66
N LYS A 69 8.00 16.83 -10.64
CA LYS A 69 8.74 15.98 -9.68
C LYS A 69 8.67 16.52 -8.26
N GLU A 70 8.77 17.83 -8.06
CA GLU A 70 8.66 18.43 -6.72
C GLU A 70 7.21 18.45 -6.23
N LEU A 71 6.24 18.68 -7.12
CA LEU A 71 4.80 18.55 -6.79
C LEU A 71 4.45 17.15 -6.29
N ASN A 72 5.03 16.09 -6.87
CA ASN A 72 4.80 14.71 -6.42
C ASN A 72 5.27 14.43 -4.98
N LYS A 73 6.17 15.26 -4.43
CA LYS A 73 6.67 15.12 -3.06
C LYS A 73 5.83 15.87 -2.04
N ILE A 74 4.92 16.73 -2.49
CA ILE A 74 4.01 17.44 -1.58
C ILE A 74 2.94 16.45 -1.12
N PRO A 75 2.83 16.18 0.19
CA PRO A 75 1.84 15.24 0.69
C PRO A 75 0.44 15.85 0.63
N ASN A 76 -0.59 14.99 0.61
CA ASN A 76 -1.98 15.45 0.70
C ASN A 76 -2.23 16.29 1.97
N PHE A 77 -3.22 17.17 1.94
CA PHE A 77 -3.62 17.99 3.07
C PHE A 77 -4.12 17.12 4.23
N THR A 78 -3.72 17.50 5.43
CA THR A 78 -4.20 16.89 6.66
C THR A 78 -5.52 17.52 7.05
N PHE A 79 -6.54 16.69 7.28
CA PHE A 79 -7.85 17.18 7.70
C PHE A 79 -7.73 17.92 9.06
N PRO A 80 -8.33 19.12 9.24
CA PRO A 80 -8.08 19.97 10.41
C PRO A 80 -8.28 19.31 11.78
N ARG A 81 -9.24 18.38 11.89
CA ARG A 81 -9.49 17.64 13.14
C ARG A 81 -8.32 16.76 13.55
N VAL A 82 -7.48 16.31 12.62
CA VAL A 82 -6.33 15.44 12.93
C VAL A 82 -5.31 16.18 13.80
N PHE A 83 -5.16 17.50 13.62
CA PHE A 83 -4.25 18.31 14.43
C PHE A 83 -4.64 18.35 15.92
N GLN A 84 -5.89 18.05 16.27
CA GLN A 84 -6.36 18.04 17.64
C GLN A 84 -5.86 16.83 18.44
N TYR A 85 -5.40 15.75 17.78
CA TYR A 85 -5.00 14.51 18.44
C TYR A 85 -3.53 14.49 18.90
N GLY A 86 -2.76 15.56 18.63
CA GLY A 86 -1.33 15.61 18.95
C GLY A 86 -0.49 14.57 18.19
N ILE A 87 0.78 14.43 18.57
CA ILE A 87 1.75 13.55 17.88
C ILE A 87 1.66 12.10 18.39
N GLU A 88 1.32 11.88 19.65
CA GLU A 88 1.31 10.56 20.28
C GLU A 88 0.01 9.77 20.02
N GLY A 89 -1.01 10.45 19.47
CA GLY A 89 -2.35 9.89 19.29
C GLY A 89 -3.13 9.79 20.60
N GLU A 90 -4.44 9.91 20.52
CA GLU A 90 -5.31 9.82 21.70
C GLU A 90 -5.96 8.43 21.78
N VAL A 91 -5.73 7.70 22.86
CA VAL A 91 -6.42 6.42 23.12
C VAL A 91 -7.87 6.72 23.52
N LYS A 92 -8.76 6.79 22.53
CA LYS A 92 -10.18 7.08 22.74
C LYS A 92 -10.94 5.98 23.49
N LYS A 93 -10.51 4.72 23.31
CA LYS A 93 -11.18 3.57 23.92
C LYS A 93 -10.20 2.43 24.11
N LYS A 94 -10.07 1.96 25.35
CA LYS A 94 -9.34 0.74 25.67
C LYS A 94 -10.37 -0.35 25.88
N HIS A 95 -10.36 -1.35 25.01
CA HIS A 95 -11.09 -2.57 25.25
C HIS A 95 -10.19 -3.48 26.07
N GLU A 96 -10.53 -3.70 27.34
CA GLU A 96 -9.99 -4.83 28.06
C GLU A 96 -10.61 -6.08 27.44
N GLY A 97 -9.88 -6.73 26.54
CA GLY A 97 -10.25 -8.04 26.03
C GLY A 97 -10.44 -9.02 27.19
N TYR A 98 -11.07 -10.17 26.93
CA TYR A 98 -11.24 -11.22 27.93
C TYR A 98 -9.88 -11.56 28.56
N ARG A 99 -9.68 -11.16 29.81
CA ARG A 99 -8.61 -11.62 30.67
C ARG A 99 -9.24 -12.65 31.60
N ALA A 100 -8.84 -13.91 31.51
CA ALA A 100 -9.34 -14.88 32.46
C ALA A 100 -8.90 -14.43 33.86
N LYS A 101 -9.86 -14.30 34.78
CA LYS A 101 -9.63 -13.69 36.09
C LYS A 101 -8.70 -14.51 37.00
N HIS A 102 -8.45 -15.77 36.65
CA HIS A 102 -7.60 -16.70 37.37
C HIS A 102 -6.81 -17.57 36.38
N HIS A 103 -5.49 -17.43 36.36
CA HIS A 103 -4.62 -18.29 35.57
C HIS A 103 -3.79 -19.19 36.47
N ILE A 104 -3.85 -20.50 36.23
CA ILE A 104 -3.06 -21.53 36.91
C ILE A 104 -1.75 -21.81 36.14
N PHE A 105 -1.47 -21.06 35.05
CA PHE A 105 -0.28 -21.27 34.21
C PHE A 105 0.18 -19.99 33.48
N LYS A 106 1.46 -19.99 33.08
CA LYS A 106 2.12 -18.91 32.33
C LYS A 106 1.71 -18.95 30.85
N TYR A 107 1.28 -17.82 30.28
CA TYR A 107 1.00 -17.73 28.85
C TYR A 107 2.26 -17.95 28.02
N LYS A 108 2.06 -18.60 26.87
CA LYS A 108 3.09 -18.77 25.85
C LYS A 108 2.83 -17.79 24.71
N SER A 109 3.89 -17.34 24.07
CA SER A 109 3.78 -16.52 22.86
C SER A 109 3.11 -17.34 21.73
N PHE A 110 2.55 -16.66 20.74
CA PHE A 110 2.02 -17.30 19.55
C PHE A 110 3.05 -18.22 18.87
N GLN A 111 4.31 -17.76 18.80
CA GLN A 111 5.41 -18.52 18.21
C GLN A 111 5.73 -19.78 19.02
N ASP A 112 5.78 -19.68 20.34
CA ASP A 112 6.05 -20.83 21.21
C ASP A 112 4.93 -21.87 21.15
N LEU A 113 3.67 -21.41 21.15
CA LEU A 113 2.51 -22.28 21.00
C LEU A 113 2.54 -23.00 19.66
N SER A 114 2.65 -22.26 18.57
CA SER A 114 2.61 -22.80 17.21
C SER A 114 3.79 -23.73 16.94
N LYS A 115 4.97 -23.45 17.52
CA LYS A 115 6.11 -24.36 17.47
C LYS A 115 5.86 -25.64 18.26
N SER A 116 5.34 -25.54 19.49
CA SER A 116 5.07 -26.71 20.34
C SER A 116 4.01 -27.64 19.73
N LEU A 117 3.05 -27.07 19.02
CA LEU A 117 1.99 -27.79 18.30
C LEU A 117 2.38 -28.18 16.87
N LYS A 118 3.59 -27.85 16.42
CA LYS A 118 4.08 -28.10 15.05
C LYS A 118 3.18 -27.49 13.94
N LEU A 119 2.53 -26.37 14.24
CA LEU A 119 1.61 -25.66 13.32
C LEU A 119 2.31 -24.58 12.49
N LEU A 120 3.51 -24.12 12.90
CA LEU A 120 4.25 -23.05 12.23
C LEU A 120 5.72 -23.46 12.06
N ARG A 121 6.25 -23.29 10.85
CA ARG A 121 7.69 -23.40 10.56
C ARG A 121 8.22 -22.08 10.04
N MET A 122 9.23 -21.55 10.71
CA MET A 122 9.98 -20.35 10.30
C MET A 122 11.49 -20.59 10.21
N LYS A 123 12.00 -21.67 10.82
CA LYS A 123 13.43 -22.03 10.78
C LYS A 123 13.69 -23.04 9.68
N ASN A 124 14.92 -23.04 9.16
CA ASN A 124 15.40 -23.95 8.11
C ASN A 124 14.57 -23.86 6.82
N LEU A 125 14.08 -22.66 6.50
CA LEU A 125 13.38 -22.38 5.26
C LEU A 125 14.32 -21.96 4.12
N GLY A 126 15.63 -21.84 4.35
CA GLY A 126 16.60 -21.36 3.36
C GLY A 126 16.54 -22.02 1.97
N PRO A 127 16.32 -23.36 1.85
CA PRO A 127 16.13 -24.00 0.55
C PRO A 127 14.80 -23.64 -0.16
N ILE A 128 13.85 -23.03 0.55
CA ILE A 128 12.50 -22.73 0.09
C ILE A 128 12.33 -21.22 -0.12
N THR A 129 12.82 -20.39 0.80
CA THR A 129 12.59 -18.93 0.85
C THR A 129 13.54 -18.23 1.82
N SER A 130 13.49 -16.90 1.86
CA SER A 130 14.31 -16.02 2.69
C SER A 130 13.80 -15.84 4.13
N ASP A 131 14.56 -15.06 4.90
CA ASP A 131 14.18 -14.62 6.24
C ASP A 131 12.77 -13.99 6.29
N LYS A 132 12.15 -14.03 7.49
CA LYS A 132 10.76 -13.61 7.78
C LYS A 132 9.65 -14.41 7.08
N SER A 133 10.00 -15.37 6.23
CA SER A 133 9.02 -16.29 5.66
C SER A 133 8.53 -17.33 6.67
N TYR A 134 7.38 -17.93 6.38
CA TYR A 134 6.79 -18.97 7.21
C TYR A 134 5.95 -19.98 6.43
N ILE A 135 5.73 -21.14 7.02
CA ILE A 135 4.78 -22.15 6.56
C ILE A 135 3.81 -22.47 7.70
N LEU A 136 2.52 -22.42 7.39
CA LEU A 136 1.42 -22.81 8.28
C LEU A 136 0.98 -24.25 7.99
N PHE A 137 0.68 -25.03 9.03
CA PHE A 137 0.26 -26.42 8.94
C PHE A 137 -1.05 -26.68 9.68
N GLY A 138 -1.86 -27.60 9.16
CA GLY A 138 -3.05 -28.11 9.85
C GLY A 138 -4.02 -27.01 10.24
N ASP A 139 -4.42 -27.00 11.52
CA ASP A 139 -5.50 -26.16 12.03
C ASP A 139 -5.24 -24.66 11.86
N ILE A 140 -3.98 -24.22 11.92
CA ILE A 140 -3.69 -22.79 11.75
C ILE A 140 -3.78 -22.33 10.30
N ALA A 141 -3.47 -23.22 9.35
CA ALA A 141 -3.70 -22.95 7.93
C ALA A 141 -5.20 -22.92 7.62
N GLN A 142 -5.99 -23.81 8.22
CA GLN A 142 -7.45 -23.76 8.13
C GLN A 142 -8.02 -22.49 8.77
N LEU A 143 -7.47 -22.06 9.90
CA LEU A 143 -7.87 -20.83 10.58
C LEU A 143 -7.62 -19.59 9.72
N GLU A 144 -6.47 -19.51 9.02
CA GLU A 144 -6.20 -18.43 8.06
C GLU A 144 -7.33 -18.33 7.01
N GLN A 145 -7.68 -19.46 6.40
CA GLN A 145 -8.75 -19.51 5.40
C GLN A 145 -10.11 -19.13 5.99
N ALA A 146 -10.43 -19.63 7.18
CA ALA A 146 -11.68 -19.32 7.88
C ALA A 146 -11.79 -17.81 8.22
N LEU A 147 -10.69 -17.18 8.63
CA LEU A 147 -10.63 -15.74 8.91
C LEU A 147 -10.86 -14.90 7.65
N VAL A 148 -10.23 -15.27 6.53
CA VAL A 148 -10.46 -14.62 5.23
C VAL A 148 -11.94 -14.71 4.84
N GLN A 149 -12.54 -15.90 4.92
CA GLN A 149 -13.95 -16.10 4.57
C GLN A 149 -14.90 -15.39 5.53
N TYR A 150 -14.55 -15.30 6.82
CA TYR A 150 -15.32 -14.52 7.79
C TYR A 150 -15.30 -13.03 7.44
N ALA A 151 -14.12 -12.45 7.21
CA ALA A 151 -13.97 -11.04 6.88
C ALA A 151 -14.70 -10.68 5.57
N LEU A 152 -14.60 -11.54 4.55
CA LEU A 152 -15.31 -11.38 3.29
C LEU A 152 -16.83 -11.39 3.46
N ARG A 153 -17.38 -12.38 4.17
CA ARG A 153 -18.83 -12.43 4.45
C ARG A 153 -19.29 -11.17 5.16
N LYS A 154 -18.56 -10.75 6.19
CA LYS A 154 -18.89 -9.53 6.95
C LYS A 154 -18.85 -8.28 6.09
N ILE A 155 -17.83 -8.05 5.26
CA ILE A 155 -17.75 -6.83 4.44
C ILE A 155 -18.82 -6.84 3.34
N MET A 156 -19.16 -8.01 2.80
CA MET A 156 -20.20 -8.15 1.79
C MET A 156 -21.60 -7.80 2.34
N ASP A 157 -21.87 -8.10 3.61
CA ASP A 157 -23.11 -7.67 4.29
C ASP A 157 -23.27 -6.13 4.32
N TYR A 158 -22.17 -5.37 4.18
CA TYR A 158 -22.18 -3.90 4.08
C TYR A 158 -22.25 -3.37 2.63
N GLY A 159 -22.56 -4.23 1.67
CA GLY A 159 -22.76 -3.89 0.26
C GLY A 159 -21.46 -3.73 -0.53
N PHE A 160 -20.35 -4.30 -0.06
CA PHE A 160 -19.10 -4.32 -0.82
C PHE A 160 -19.14 -5.41 -1.89
N LYS A 161 -18.73 -5.06 -3.11
CA LYS A 161 -18.58 -6.01 -4.21
C LYS A 161 -17.21 -6.68 -4.16
N LEU A 162 -17.20 -7.99 -3.98
CA LEU A 162 -15.98 -8.80 -4.04
C LEU A 162 -15.44 -8.86 -5.47
N ILE A 163 -14.15 -8.58 -5.63
CA ILE A 163 -13.40 -8.64 -6.89
C ILE A 163 -12.10 -9.39 -6.64
N SER A 164 -11.76 -10.33 -7.53
CA SER A 164 -10.43 -10.94 -7.58
C SER A 164 -9.49 -10.04 -8.36
N VAL A 165 -8.29 -9.81 -7.84
CA VAL A 165 -7.31 -8.88 -8.40
C VAL A 165 -5.96 -9.56 -8.65
N PRO A 166 -5.14 -9.06 -9.61
CA PRO A 166 -3.77 -9.54 -9.80
C PRO A 166 -2.82 -8.97 -8.73
N ASP A 167 -1.76 -9.72 -8.41
CA ASP A 167 -0.72 -9.30 -7.45
C ASP A 167 0.55 -8.77 -8.13
N ILE A 168 0.73 -9.02 -9.43
CA ILE A 168 1.82 -8.47 -10.25
C ILE A 168 1.26 -7.29 -11.03
N LEU A 169 1.82 -6.11 -10.81
CA LEU A 169 1.36 -4.86 -11.39
C LEU A 169 2.52 -4.13 -12.08
N PRO A 170 2.24 -3.23 -13.04
CA PRO A 170 3.26 -2.31 -13.53
C PRO A 170 3.78 -1.44 -12.37
N SER A 171 5.10 -1.36 -12.19
CA SER A 171 5.75 -0.64 -11.07
C SER A 171 5.28 0.82 -10.99
N ARG A 172 5.14 1.47 -12.15
CA ARG A 172 4.59 2.83 -12.26
C ARG A 172 3.20 2.97 -11.63
N THR A 173 2.37 1.93 -11.61
CA THR A 173 1.05 2.01 -10.97
C THR A 173 1.14 1.95 -9.45
N ILE A 174 2.09 1.16 -8.93
CA ILE A 174 2.37 1.11 -7.49
C ILE A 174 2.88 2.46 -7.00
N GLU A 175 3.78 3.10 -7.76
CA GLU A 175 4.26 4.46 -7.49
C GLU A 175 3.10 5.47 -7.42
N ARG A 176 2.13 5.36 -8.33
CA ARG A 176 0.93 6.23 -8.35
C ARG A 176 0.00 6.03 -7.15
N CYS A 177 0.15 4.94 -6.40
CA CYS A 177 -0.57 4.72 -5.14
C CYS A 177 0.15 5.39 -3.95
N GLY A 178 1.19 6.20 -4.19
CA GLY A 178 1.87 6.98 -3.16
C GLY A 178 3.02 6.25 -2.48
N ILE A 179 3.47 5.11 -3.01
CA ILE A 179 4.73 4.50 -2.58
C ILE A 179 5.86 5.15 -3.36
N GLN A 180 6.68 5.93 -2.67
CA GLN A 180 7.93 6.46 -3.22
C GLN A 180 9.06 5.50 -2.84
N GLU A 181 9.89 5.13 -3.82
CA GLU A 181 11.12 4.41 -3.56
C GLU A 181 12.16 5.41 -3.05
N ASP A 182 12.44 5.40 -1.74
CA ASP A 182 13.63 6.04 -1.21
C ASP A 182 14.86 5.17 -1.52
N CYS A 183 15.97 5.82 -1.90
CA CYS A 183 17.19 5.17 -2.39
C CYS A 183 17.87 4.20 -1.40
N GLU A 184 17.49 4.20 -0.12
CA GLU A 184 18.18 3.40 0.90
C GLU A 184 17.52 2.03 1.15
N ARG A 185 16.19 1.91 1.03
CA ARG A 185 15.45 0.65 1.28
C ARG A 185 14.13 0.61 0.50
N THR A 186 14.04 -0.28 -0.47
CA THR A 186 12.82 -0.48 -1.25
C THR A 186 11.84 -1.38 -0.50
N LEU A 187 10.57 -0.95 -0.36
CA LEU A 187 9.49 -1.77 0.21
C LEU A 187 8.89 -2.78 -0.80
N ILE A 188 9.19 -2.59 -2.08
CA ILE A 188 8.59 -3.27 -3.23
C ILE A 188 9.53 -4.38 -3.73
N TYR A 189 8.97 -5.55 -4.04
CA TYR A 189 9.68 -6.56 -4.82
C TYR A 189 9.46 -6.31 -6.31
N SER A 190 10.52 -6.03 -7.05
CA SER A 190 10.49 -5.85 -8.51
C SER A 190 10.91 -7.12 -9.23
N LEU A 191 10.23 -7.44 -10.32
CA LEU A 191 10.54 -8.59 -11.16
C LEU A 191 11.65 -8.26 -12.15
N ASP A 192 12.36 -9.30 -12.58
CA ASP A 192 13.37 -9.18 -13.62
C ASP A 192 12.74 -8.74 -14.95
N ASN A 193 13.43 -7.85 -15.68
CA ASN A 193 12.97 -7.30 -16.95
C ASN A 193 12.74 -8.38 -18.03
N PHE A 194 13.30 -9.58 -17.88
CA PHE A 194 13.01 -10.73 -18.73
C PHE A 194 11.51 -11.05 -18.82
N TYR A 195 10.76 -10.83 -17.73
CA TYR A 195 9.32 -11.12 -17.67
C TYR A 195 8.42 -9.97 -18.14
N GLY A 196 9.03 -8.84 -18.49
CA GLY A 196 8.36 -7.62 -18.91
C GLY A 196 8.98 -6.39 -18.26
N ASP A 197 8.92 -5.26 -18.95
CA ASP A 197 9.49 -4.02 -18.46
C ASP A 197 8.71 -3.53 -17.22
N GLN A 198 9.43 -3.28 -16.11
CA GLN A 198 8.91 -2.58 -14.92
C GLN A 198 7.64 -3.22 -14.33
N LEU A 199 7.76 -4.48 -13.90
CA LEU A 199 6.73 -5.19 -13.14
C LEU A 199 7.18 -5.38 -11.69
N SER A 200 6.22 -5.28 -10.77
CA SER A 200 6.46 -5.44 -9.33
C SER A 200 5.30 -6.15 -8.64
N LEU A 201 5.58 -6.76 -7.49
CA LEU A 201 4.57 -7.37 -6.62
C LEU A 201 3.89 -6.31 -5.76
N SER A 202 2.57 -6.40 -5.61
CA SER A 202 1.77 -5.47 -4.81
C SER A 202 1.93 -5.71 -3.30
N GLY A 203 2.06 -4.63 -2.53
CA GLY A 203 2.08 -4.66 -1.06
C GLY A 203 0.68 -4.66 -0.40
N THR A 204 -0.39 -4.53 -1.20
CA THR A 204 -1.80 -4.52 -0.81
C THR A 204 -2.71 -4.63 -2.04
N ALA A 205 -3.89 -5.24 -1.89
CA ALA A 205 -4.93 -5.29 -2.94
C ALA A 205 -5.42 -3.90 -3.39
N GLU A 206 -5.22 -2.87 -2.57
CA GLU A 206 -5.53 -1.48 -2.90
C GLU A 206 -4.87 -1.07 -4.22
N MET A 207 -3.60 -1.44 -4.43
CA MET A 207 -2.85 -1.06 -5.64
C MET A 207 -3.49 -1.64 -6.91
N SER A 208 -3.97 -2.88 -6.84
CA SER A 208 -4.64 -3.54 -7.96
C SER A 208 -6.03 -2.94 -8.20
N LEU A 209 -6.75 -2.58 -7.14
CA LEU A 209 -8.03 -1.88 -7.25
C LEU A 209 -7.85 -0.46 -7.82
N ALA A 210 -6.83 0.28 -7.40
CA ALA A 210 -6.46 1.56 -7.97
C ALA A 210 -6.13 1.41 -9.46
N THR A 211 -5.28 0.43 -9.82
CA THR A 211 -4.96 0.10 -11.22
C THR A 211 -6.21 -0.13 -12.06
N LYS A 212 -7.19 -0.88 -11.53
CA LYS A 212 -8.46 -1.17 -12.20
C LYS A 212 -9.26 0.12 -12.50
N LEU A 213 -9.15 1.14 -11.64
CA LEU A 213 -9.92 2.38 -11.74
C LEU A 213 -9.18 3.49 -12.49
N ILE A 214 -7.90 3.31 -12.84
CA ILE A 214 -7.15 4.28 -13.65
C ILE A 214 -7.88 4.56 -14.96
N ASN A 215 -7.98 5.84 -15.30
CA ASN A 215 -8.66 6.36 -16.49
C ASN A 215 -10.13 5.93 -16.64
N SER A 216 -10.76 5.44 -15.57
CA SER A 216 -12.18 5.05 -15.60
C SER A 216 -13.07 6.24 -15.24
N ASN A 217 -14.15 6.43 -15.99
CA ASN A 217 -15.20 7.38 -15.67
C ASN A 217 -16.30 6.66 -14.88
N ILE A 218 -16.51 7.06 -13.62
CA ILE A 218 -17.55 6.50 -12.77
C ILE A 218 -18.72 7.48 -12.76
N LYS A 219 -19.92 7.00 -13.12
CA LYS A 219 -21.13 7.81 -13.03
C LYS A 219 -21.48 8.10 -11.57
N VAL A 220 -22.00 9.29 -11.30
CA VAL A 220 -22.30 9.76 -9.93
C VAL A 220 -23.34 8.88 -9.24
N ASP A 221 -24.31 8.35 -9.98
CA ASP A 221 -25.35 7.42 -9.49
C ASP A 221 -24.78 6.07 -9.03
N HIS A 222 -23.56 5.71 -9.43
CA HIS A 222 -22.85 4.52 -8.96
C HIS A 222 -22.01 4.77 -7.70
N LEU A 223 -21.98 5.99 -7.16
CA LEU A 223 -21.24 6.32 -5.96
C LEU A 223 -22.11 6.19 -4.68
N PRO A 224 -21.54 5.73 -3.55
CA PRO A 224 -20.15 5.30 -3.37
C PRO A 224 -19.88 3.91 -3.94
N LEU A 225 -18.80 3.77 -4.71
CA LEU A 225 -18.33 2.47 -5.18
C LEU A 225 -17.64 1.73 -4.03
N LYS A 226 -18.21 0.60 -3.61
CA LYS A 226 -17.67 -0.23 -2.52
C LYS A 226 -17.08 -1.51 -3.08
N LEU A 227 -15.75 -1.64 -3.06
CA LEU A 227 -15.02 -2.81 -3.59
C LEU A 227 -14.26 -3.52 -2.46
N ALA A 228 -14.32 -4.85 -2.45
CA ALA A 228 -13.52 -5.70 -1.57
C ALA A 228 -12.66 -6.63 -2.41
N ALA A 229 -11.43 -6.88 -1.97
CA ALA A 229 -10.51 -7.80 -2.62
C ALA A 229 -9.65 -8.51 -1.56
N VAL A 230 -9.23 -9.73 -1.88
CA VAL A 230 -8.25 -10.50 -1.09
C VAL A 230 -7.08 -10.78 -2.01
N SER A 231 -5.87 -10.47 -1.54
CA SER A 231 -4.62 -10.70 -2.25
C SER A 231 -3.57 -11.31 -1.32
N ARG A 232 -2.44 -11.73 -1.89
CA ARG A 232 -1.19 -11.86 -1.13
C ARG A 232 -0.48 -10.51 -1.15
N CYS A 233 0.08 -10.12 -0.02
CA CYS A 233 0.77 -8.84 0.15
C CYS A 233 2.26 -9.09 0.29
N PHE A 234 3.06 -8.52 -0.60
CA PHE A 234 4.51 -8.71 -0.62
C PHE A 234 5.20 -7.41 -0.20
N ARG A 235 6.03 -7.47 0.85
CA ARG A 235 6.78 -6.33 1.38
C ARG A 235 8.18 -6.79 1.74
N ALA A 236 9.18 -6.06 1.26
CA ALA A 236 10.58 -6.45 1.46
C ALA A 236 11.07 -6.26 2.90
N GLU A 237 10.45 -5.34 3.66
CA GLU A 237 10.68 -5.08 5.10
C GLU A 237 12.14 -5.27 5.53
N ILE A 238 13.06 -4.53 4.91
CA ILE A 238 14.53 -4.63 5.09
C ILE A 238 14.97 -4.02 6.45
N SER A 239 14.10 -4.03 7.47
CA SER A 239 14.39 -3.59 8.84
C SER A 239 14.75 -4.78 9.74
N ASN A 240 15.70 -4.57 10.66
CA ASN A 240 16.07 -5.52 11.72
C ASN A 240 15.53 -5.05 13.09
N SER A 241 14.30 -4.54 13.15
CA SER A 241 13.79 -3.99 14.41
C SER A 241 13.44 -5.11 15.40
N THR A 242 13.75 -4.90 16.68
CA THR A 242 13.60 -5.91 17.75
C THR A 242 12.14 -6.24 18.12
N GLY A 243 11.17 -5.50 17.58
CA GLY A 243 9.74 -5.69 17.80
C GLY A 243 9.07 -6.67 16.83
N GLU A 244 9.76 -7.09 15.77
CA GLU A 244 9.25 -7.99 14.74
C GLU A 244 9.50 -9.45 15.18
N GLN A 245 8.50 -10.09 15.79
CA GLN A 245 8.58 -11.47 16.25
C GLN A 245 7.45 -12.34 15.68
N GLY A 246 7.80 -13.52 15.19
CA GLY A 246 6.85 -14.43 14.59
C GLY A 246 6.34 -13.90 13.25
N ILE A 247 5.02 -13.77 13.12
CA ILE A 247 4.35 -13.29 11.89
C ILE A 247 3.83 -11.85 12.05
N TYR A 248 4.45 -11.07 12.94
CA TYR A 248 4.19 -9.66 13.18
C TYR A 248 5.35 -8.83 12.62
#